data_AF-A0A2D4MR48-F1
#
_entry.id   AF-A0A2D4MR48-F1
#
_cell.length_a   1.000
_cell.length_b   1.000
_cell.length_c   1.000
_cell.angle_alpha   90.00
_cell.angle_beta   90.00
_cell.angle_gamma   90.00
#
_symmetry.space_group_name_H-M   'P 1'
#
loop_
_entity.id
_entity.type
_entity.pdbx_description
1 polymer ?
#
loop_
_entity_poly.entity_id
_entity_poly.type
_entity_poly.pdbx_seq_one_letter_code
_entity_poly.pdbx_strand_id
1 'polypeptide(L)'
;MEAFVNEPNYTVWSDLSCNLGILSTLLSHTDFYEEIQAFIRDIFSPIGEKLGWDPRPGEGHLDALLRGLVLGKLGKAGHKATLEEARRRFKDHVEGKHILSADLRSSVYVTVLKHGDSITLDTMLKLHKQADMQEEKNRIERVLGAISQPELIQKVLTFALSEEVRPQDTVSVIGGVAGGSKQGRKAAWKFVRDNWEELYNRYQGGFLISRLIKLSVDGFAIDKMASEVKVFFESHPAPSAERTIQQCCENILLNAAWLKRDAENVHQYLLQRKASPTAV
;
A
#
# COMPACT_ATOMS: atom_id res chain seq x y z
N MET A 1 -13.54 -13.42 -10.71
CA MET A 1 -12.10 -13.07 -10.75
C MET A 1 -11.31 -14.08 -11.57
N GLU A 2 -11.58 -15.38 -11.42
CA GLU A 2 -10.87 -16.45 -12.16
C GLU A 2 -11.07 -16.40 -13.68
N ALA A 3 -12.22 -15.90 -14.16
CA ALA A 3 -12.45 -15.68 -15.59
C ALA A 3 -11.52 -14.62 -16.23
N PHE A 4 -10.82 -13.80 -15.42
CA PHE A 4 -9.94 -12.74 -15.91
C PHE A 4 -8.47 -13.16 -16.04
N VAL A 5 -8.11 -14.42 -15.77
CA VAL A 5 -6.70 -14.89 -15.85
C VAL A 5 -6.08 -14.62 -17.24
N ASN A 6 -6.90 -14.61 -18.30
CA ASN A 6 -6.47 -14.33 -19.67
C ASN A 6 -6.77 -12.90 -20.17
N GLU A 7 -7.28 -12.01 -19.31
CA GLU A 7 -7.65 -10.64 -19.68
C GLU A 7 -6.41 -9.79 -20.01
N PRO A 8 -6.30 -9.17 -21.19
CA PRO A 8 -5.19 -8.26 -21.50
C PRO A 8 -5.41 -6.81 -21.05
N ASN A 9 -6.63 -6.41 -20.68
CA ASN A 9 -6.96 -5.00 -20.47
C ASN A 9 -6.49 -4.46 -19.11
N TYR A 10 -5.64 -3.42 -19.15
CA TYR A 10 -5.15 -2.71 -17.98
C TYR A 10 -6.27 -2.20 -17.04
N THR A 11 -7.36 -1.65 -17.58
CA THR A 11 -8.44 -1.08 -16.78
C THR A 11 -9.14 -2.15 -15.95
N VAL A 12 -9.33 -3.35 -16.49
CA VAL A 12 -9.92 -4.48 -15.75
C VAL A 12 -9.01 -4.92 -14.62
N TRP A 13 -7.71 -5.08 -14.89
CA TRP A 13 -6.73 -5.43 -13.86
C TRP A 13 -6.55 -4.35 -12.80
N SER A 14 -6.69 -3.08 -13.16
CA SER A 14 -6.66 -1.96 -12.24
C SER A 14 -7.82 -1.98 -11.26
N ASP A 15 -9.04 -2.21 -11.76
CA ASP A 15 -10.23 -2.36 -10.91
C ASP A 15 -10.14 -3.59 -9.99
N LEU A 16 -9.73 -4.74 -10.55
CA LEU A 16 -9.51 -5.97 -9.79
C LEU A 16 -8.46 -5.77 -8.68
N SER A 17 -7.36 -5.11 -9.02
CA SER A 17 -6.27 -4.74 -8.11
C SER A 17 -6.73 -3.83 -6.97
N CYS A 18 -7.61 -2.87 -7.26
CA CYS A 18 -8.19 -1.97 -6.28
C CYS A 18 -9.06 -2.73 -5.28
N ASN A 19 -10.04 -3.49 -5.78
CA ASN A 19 -10.97 -4.28 -4.97
C ASN A 19 -10.26 -5.33 -4.11
N LEU A 20 -9.26 -6.03 -4.66
CA LEU A 20 -8.43 -6.96 -3.88
C LEU A 20 -7.59 -6.25 -2.82
N GLY A 21 -7.18 -5.01 -3.06
CA GLY A 21 -6.49 -4.20 -2.04
C GLY A 21 -7.38 -3.88 -0.85
N ILE A 22 -8.65 -3.55 -1.10
CA ILE A 22 -9.65 -3.30 -0.05
C ILE A 22 -9.90 -4.59 0.74
N LEU A 23 -10.18 -5.70 0.04
CA LEU A 23 -10.40 -7.00 0.66
C LEU A 23 -9.19 -7.47 1.49
N SER A 24 -7.99 -7.36 0.93
CA SER A 24 -6.74 -7.68 1.64
C SER A 24 -6.58 -6.81 2.89
N THR A 25 -6.95 -5.52 2.83
CA THR A 25 -6.89 -4.65 4.01
C THR A 25 -7.86 -5.13 5.11
N LEU A 26 -9.09 -5.50 4.76
CA LEU A 26 -10.06 -6.05 5.71
C LEU A 26 -9.57 -7.37 6.30
N LEU A 27 -9.16 -8.31 5.45
CA LEU A 27 -8.70 -9.63 5.88
C LEU A 27 -7.38 -9.58 6.68
N SER A 28 -6.62 -8.48 6.63
CA SER A 28 -5.47 -8.28 7.52
C SER A 28 -5.83 -8.23 9.02
N HIS A 29 -7.13 -8.07 9.33
CA HIS A 29 -7.63 -8.15 10.70
C HIS A 29 -7.93 -9.59 11.15
N THR A 30 -7.85 -10.58 10.27
CA THR A 30 -8.14 -11.99 10.53
C THR A 30 -6.86 -12.83 10.64
N ASP A 31 -6.99 -14.08 11.11
CA ASP A 31 -5.87 -15.02 11.26
C ASP A 31 -5.52 -15.75 9.95
N PHE A 32 -6.34 -15.62 8.90
CA PHE A 32 -6.15 -16.25 7.58
C PHE A 32 -5.71 -15.22 6.51
N TYR A 33 -4.91 -14.24 6.91
CA TYR A 33 -4.42 -13.21 5.98
C TYR A 33 -3.50 -13.78 4.89
N GLU A 34 -2.80 -14.88 5.15
CA GLU A 34 -1.89 -15.48 4.16
C GLU A 34 -2.67 -16.15 3.01
N GLU A 35 -3.87 -16.65 3.27
CA GLU A 35 -4.74 -17.29 2.28
C GLU A 35 -5.15 -16.30 1.19
N ILE A 36 -5.45 -15.04 1.55
CA ILE A 36 -5.72 -14.00 0.55
C ILE A 36 -4.44 -13.57 -0.19
N GLN A 37 -3.26 -13.59 0.46
CA GLN A 37 -2.01 -13.33 -0.26
C GLN A 37 -1.70 -14.44 -1.27
N ALA A 38 -1.93 -15.70 -0.91
CA ALA A 38 -1.81 -16.84 -1.82
C ALA A 38 -2.75 -16.69 -3.01
N PHE A 39 -4.01 -16.35 -2.77
CA PHE A 39 -4.98 -16.07 -3.83
C PHE A 39 -4.53 -14.96 -4.78
N ILE A 40 -4.00 -13.85 -4.24
CA ILE A 40 -3.45 -12.75 -5.05
C ILE A 40 -2.27 -13.25 -5.91
N ARG A 41 -1.36 -14.05 -5.35
CA ARG A 41 -0.24 -14.62 -6.13
C ARG A 41 -0.77 -15.47 -7.28
N ASP A 42 -1.68 -16.40 -7.00
CA ASP A 42 -2.19 -17.32 -8.01
C ASP A 42 -2.93 -16.62 -9.15
N ILE A 43 -3.69 -15.56 -8.87
CA ILE A 43 -4.41 -14.80 -9.90
C ILE A 43 -3.46 -13.99 -10.77
N PHE A 44 -2.44 -13.37 -10.17
CA PHE A 44 -1.56 -12.45 -10.88
C PHE A 44 -0.36 -13.14 -11.53
N SER A 45 0.02 -14.35 -11.11
CA SER A 45 1.20 -15.05 -11.64
C SER A 45 1.11 -15.31 -13.15
N PRO A 46 0.00 -15.84 -13.71
CA PRO A 46 -0.07 -16.13 -15.15
C PRO A 46 0.14 -14.90 -16.02
N ILE A 47 -0.49 -13.76 -15.68
CA ILE A 47 -0.32 -12.51 -16.41
C ILE A 47 1.07 -11.91 -16.18
N GLY A 48 1.65 -12.06 -14.97
CA GLY A 48 3.00 -11.61 -14.66
C GLY A 48 4.07 -12.35 -15.47
N GLU A 49 3.92 -13.67 -15.62
CA GLU A 49 4.78 -14.50 -16.45
C GLU A 49 4.62 -14.16 -17.94
N LYS A 50 3.37 -13.96 -18.38
CA LYS A 50 3.06 -13.57 -19.76
C LYS A 50 3.67 -12.22 -20.11
N LEU A 51 3.62 -11.22 -19.25
CA LEU A 51 4.19 -9.88 -19.50
C LEU A 51 5.71 -9.86 -19.35
N GLY A 52 6.23 -10.59 -18.36
CA GLY A 52 7.63 -10.51 -17.97
C GLY A 52 8.02 -9.11 -17.47
N TRP A 53 9.32 -8.88 -17.36
CA TRP A 53 9.86 -7.65 -16.80
C TRP A 53 10.28 -6.62 -17.86
N ASP A 54 10.64 -7.08 -19.05
CA ASP A 54 11.19 -6.26 -20.10
C ASP A 54 10.15 -6.04 -21.21
N PRO A 55 10.07 -4.83 -21.80
CA PRO A 55 9.14 -4.56 -22.89
C PRO A 55 9.38 -5.47 -24.09
N ARG A 56 8.29 -5.86 -24.77
CA ARG A 56 8.31 -6.70 -25.98
C ARG A 56 7.91 -5.91 -27.23
N PRO A 57 8.36 -6.33 -28.43
CA PRO A 57 7.92 -5.70 -29.67
C PRO A 57 6.39 -5.72 -29.81
N GLY A 58 5.81 -4.57 -30.15
CA GLY A 58 4.36 -4.40 -30.34
C GLY A 58 3.58 -4.02 -29.08
N GLU A 59 4.23 -3.92 -27.92
CA GLU A 59 3.60 -3.42 -26.70
C GLU A 59 3.40 -1.90 -26.72
N GLY A 60 2.25 -1.47 -26.22
CA GLY A 60 1.89 -0.07 -26.05
C GLY A 60 2.03 0.41 -24.61
N HIS A 61 1.58 1.65 -24.38
CA HIS A 61 1.62 2.27 -23.05
C HIS A 61 0.83 1.50 -21.99
N LEU A 62 -0.34 0.93 -22.35
CA LEU A 62 -1.17 0.18 -21.41
C LEU A 62 -0.51 -1.12 -20.93
N ASP A 63 0.32 -1.76 -21.77
CA ASP A 63 1.07 -2.95 -21.39
C ASP A 63 2.14 -2.61 -20.35
N ALA A 64 2.81 -1.46 -20.49
CA ALA A 64 3.78 -0.98 -19.51
C ALA A 64 3.12 -0.68 -18.14
N LEU A 65 1.95 -0.03 -18.14
CA LEU A 65 1.17 0.20 -16.93
C LEU A 65 0.70 -1.11 -16.28
N LEU A 66 0.20 -2.04 -17.09
CA LEU A 66 -0.24 -3.35 -16.61
C LEU A 66 0.91 -4.13 -15.99
N ARG A 67 2.10 -4.13 -16.63
CA ARG A 67 3.31 -4.76 -16.10
C ARG A 67 3.66 -4.22 -14.72
N GLY A 68 3.77 -2.91 -14.57
CA GLY A 68 4.10 -2.29 -13.28
C GLY A 68 3.08 -2.64 -12.18
N LEU A 69 1.79 -2.64 -12.53
CA LEU A 69 0.71 -3.00 -11.62
C LEU A 69 0.79 -4.46 -11.17
N VAL A 70 0.90 -5.39 -12.12
CA VAL A 70 0.92 -6.84 -11.86
C VAL A 70 2.16 -7.22 -11.04
N LEU A 71 3.35 -6.78 -11.45
CA LEU A 71 4.59 -7.07 -10.73
C LEU A 71 4.58 -6.48 -9.33
N GLY A 72 4.04 -5.26 -9.16
CA GLY A 72 3.90 -4.64 -7.85
C GLY A 72 2.96 -5.41 -6.92
N LYS A 73 1.88 -6.00 -7.46
CA LYS A 73 0.97 -6.87 -6.69
C LYS A 73 1.62 -8.19 -6.30
N LEU A 74 2.25 -8.87 -7.24
CA LEU A 74 2.99 -10.12 -6.98
C LEU A 74 4.08 -9.93 -5.93
N GLY A 75 4.87 -8.87 -6.05
CA GLY A 75 5.93 -8.55 -5.12
C GLY A 75 5.41 -8.25 -3.71
N LYS A 76 4.35 -7.43 -3.58
CA LYS A 76 3.69 -7.18 -2.29
C LYS A 76 3.15 -8.45 -1.64
N ALA A 77 2.59 -9.35 -2.44
CA ALA A 77 2.05 -10.62 -1.98
C ALA A 77 3.13 -11.68 -1.68
N GLY A 78 4.42 -11.38 -1.87
CA GLY A 78 5.53 -12.28 -1.54
C GLY A 78 5.78 -13.37 -2.57
N HIS A 79 5.44 -13.14 -3.85
CA HIS A 79 5.80 -14.04 -4.93
C HIS A 79 7.33 -14.12 -5.07
N LYS A 80 7.91 -15.29 -4.78
CA LYS A 80 9.37 -15.47 -4.63
C LYS A 80 10.15 -15.05 -5.87
N ALA A 81 9.75 -15.50 -7.06
CA ALA A 81 10.45 -15.17 -8.30
C ALA A 81 10.42 -13.65 -8.58
N THR A 82 9.29 -12.99 -8.30
CA THR A 82 9.18 -11.54 -8.45
C THR A 82 10.05 -10.79 -7.44
N LEU A 83 10.13 -11.28 -6.19
CA LEU A 83 10.96 -10.67 -5.16
C LEU A 83 12.45 -10.75 -5.50
N GLU A 84 12.94 -11.93 -5.89
CA GLU A 84 14.36 -12.11 -6.22
C GLU A 84 14.76 -11.26 -7.42
N GLU A 85 13.91 -11.19 -8.43
CA GLU A 85 14.20 -10.39 -9.61
C GLU A 85 14.07 -8.87 -9.35
N ALA A 86 13.15 -8.45 -8.47
CA ALA A 86 13.08 -7.07 -7.99
C ALA A 86 14.36 -6.68 -7.24
N ARG A 87 14.88 -7.56 -6.37
CA ARG A 87 16.14 -7.33 -5.64
C ARG A 87 17.32 -7.19 -6.58
N ARG A 88 17.43 -8.07 -7.58
CA ARG A 88 18.48 -8.00 -8.60
C ARG A 88 18.44 -6.66 -9.36
N ARG A 89 17.28 -6.30 -9.91
CA ARG A 89 17.12 -5.04 -10.66
C ARG A 89 17.30 -3.79 -9.78
N PHE A 90 16.85 -3.84 -8.53
CA PHE A 90 17.06 -2.74 -7.58
C PHE A 90 18.55 -2.53 -7.30
N LYS A 91 19.31 -3.60 -7.08
CA LYS A 91 20.76 -3.54 -6.91
C LYS A 91 21.44 -2.93 -8.13
N ASP A 92 21.13 -3.41 -9.33
CA ASP A 92 21.71 -2.89 -10.57
C ASP A 92 21.38 -1.41 -10.79
N HIS A 93 20.18 -0.97 -10.36
CA HIS A 93 19.76 0.43 -10.41
C HIS A 93 20.56 1.32 -9.47
N VAL A 94 20.72 0.89 -8.21
CA VAL A 94 21.47 1.63 -7.19
C VAL A 94 22.97 1.71 -7.55
N GLU A 95 23.52 0.66 -8.15
CA GLU A 95 24.92 0.61 -8.60
C GLU A 95 25.14 1.36 -9.95
N GLY A 96 24.08 1.87 -10.58
CA GLY A 96 24.16 2.56 -11.87
C GLY A 96 24.48 1.65 -13.07
N LYS A 97 24.46 0.32 -12.88
CA LYS A 97 24.71 -0.67 -13.94
C LYS A 97 23.55 -0.74 -14.92
N HIS A 98 22.33 -0.69 -14.41
CA HIS A 98 21.12 -0.68 -15.23
C HIS A 98 20.05 0.18 -14.56
N ILE A 99 19.69 1.30 -15.20
CA ILE A 99 18.67 2.19 -14.67
C ILE A 99 17.27 1.59 -14.89
N LEU A 100 16.45 1.56 -13.83
CA LEU A 100 15.06 1.15 -13.93
C LEU A 100 14.26 2.16 -14.76
N SER A 101 13.42 1.64 -15.66
CA SER A 101 12.41 2.44 -16.34
C SER A 101 11.40 3.02 -15.33
N ALA A 102 10.86 4.19 -15.63
CA ALA A 102 9.92 4.87 -14.75
C ALA A 102 8.68 4.01 -14.41
N ASP A 103 8.22 3.18 -15.34
CA ASP A 103 7.07 2.30 -15.15
C ASP A 103 7.34 1.19 -14.11
N LEU A 104 8.58 0.72 -13.99
CA LEU A 104 8.94 -0.37 -13.09
C LEU A 104 9.36 0.08 -11.70
N ARG A 105 9.88 1.30 -11.54
CA ARG A 105 10.44 1.80 -10.26
C ARG A 105 9.51 1.56 -9.08
N SER A 106 8.24 1.96 -9.19
CA SER A 106 7.27 1.79 -8.10
C SER A 106 7.09 0.31 -7.71
N SER A 107 7.02 -0.58 -8.70
CA SER A 107 6.84 -2.02 -8.47
C SER A 107 8.07 -2.65 -7.82
N VAL A 108 9.27 -2.25 -8.24
CA VAL A 108 10.53 -2.76 -7.68
C VAL A 108 10.72 -2.23 -6.26
N TYR A 109 10.62 -0.91 -6.06
CA TYR A 109 10.85 -0.26 -4.77
C TYR A 109 9.90 -0.80 -3.70
N VAL A 110 8.60 -0.90 -4.02
CA VAL A 110 7.63 -1.38 -3.04
C VAL A 110 7.86 -2.85 -2.69
N THR A 111 8.34 -3.65 -3.64
CA THR A 111 8.65 -5.07 -3.43
C THR A 111 9.86 -5.23 -2.52
N VAL A 112 10.96 -4.52 -2.79
CA VAL A 112 12.17 -4.62 -1.96
C VAL A 112 11.92 -4.06 -0.56
N LEU A 113 11.17 -2.97 -0.42
CA LEU A 113 10.82 -2.41 0.89
C LEU A 113 9.89 -3.33 1.69
N LYS A 114 8.90 -3.97 1.03
CA LYS A 114 7.96 -4.86 1.72
C LYS A 114 8.66 -6.03 2.41
N HIS A 115 9.72 -6.53 1.79
CA HIS A 115 10.53 -7.67 2.24
C HIS A 115 11.96 -7.26 2.60
N GLY A 116 12.13 -6.00 2.98
CA GLY A 116 13.41 -5.37 3.23
C GLY A 116 13.69 -5.15 4.72
N ASP A 117 14.86 -4.60 4.95
CA ASP A 117 15.45 -4.32 6.26
C ASP A 117 15.92 -2.87 6.37
N SER A 118 16.68 -2.57 7.43
CA SER A 118 17.25 -1.24 7.67
C SER A 118 18.15 -0.78 6.53
N ILE A 119 18.97 -1.68 5.96
CA ILE A 119 19.86 -1.38 4.82
C ILE A 119 19.04 -0.98 3.59
N THR A 120 17.95 -1.72 3.33
CA THR A 120 17.03 -1.41 2.22
C THR A 120 16.39 -0.03 2.42
N LEU A 121 15.91 0.26 3.62
CA LEU A 121 15.32 1.56 3.94
C LEU A 121 16.33 2.70 3.79
N ASP A 122 17.55 2.54 4.32
CA ASP A 122 18.61 3.55 4.22
C ASP A 122 19.00 3.82 2.76
N THR A 123 19.04 2.77 1.94
CA THR A 123 19.29 2.90 0.51
C THR A 123 18.18 3.71 -0.18
N MET A 124 16.91 3.44 0.15
CA MET A 124 15.77 4.18 -0.41
C MET A 124 15.75 5.66 0.03
N LEU A 125 16.09 5.95 1.28
CA LEU A 125 16.23 7.32 1.78
C LEU A 125 17.39 8.06 1.10
N LYS A 126 18.50 7.37 0.81
CA LYS A 126 19.60 7.93 0.02
C LYS A 126 19.16 8.24 -1.41
N LEU A 127 18.42 7.34 -2.07
CA LEU A 127 17.87 7.59 -3.40
C LEU A 127 16.92 8.80 -3.41
N HIS A 128 16.07 8.94 -2.40
CA HIS A 128 15.18 10.10 -2.25
C HIS A 128 15.97 11.41 -2.16
N LYS A 129 17.00 11.44 -1.30
CA LYS A 129 17.85 12.62 -1.13
C LYS A 129 18.60 12.99 -2.41
N GLN A 130 19.05 12.00 -3.17
CA GLN A 130 19.79 12.17 -4.42
C GLN A 130 18.90 12.45 -5.64
N ALA A 131 17.58 12.26 -5.53
CA ALA A 131 16.68 12.47 -6.65
C ALA A 131 16.54 13.96 -7.00
N ASP A 132 16.85 14.33 -8.23
CA ASP A 132 16.67 15.69 -8.73
C ASP A 132 15.19 16.00 -9.02
N MET A 133 14.46 15.00 -9.54
CA MET A 133 13.07 15.15 -9.94
C MET A 133 12.12 14.94 -8.75
N GLN A 134 11.22 15.89 -8.53
CA GLN A 134 10.21 15.76 -7.47
C GLN A 134 9.29 14.55 -7.67
N GLU A 135 9.01 14.16 -8.92
CA GLU A 135 8.20 12.97 -9.20
C GLU A 135 8.84 11.69 -8.60
N GLU A 136 10.17 11.57 -8.68
CA GLU A 136 10.89 10.43 -8.11
C GLU A 136 10.88 10.48 -6.58
N LYS A 137 11.03 11.66 -5.97
CA LYS A 137 10.88 11.83 -4.51
C LYS A 137 9.50 11.37 -4.05
N ASN A 138 8.45 11.87 -4.69
CA ASN A 138 7.06 11.50 -4.38
C ASN A 138 6.82 9.99 -4.57
N ARG A 139 7.44 9.39 -5.59
CA ARG A 139 7.36 7.95 -5.83
C ARG A 139 7.98 7.16 -4.68
N ILE A 140 9.18 7.56 -4.23
CA ILE A 140 9.89 6.91 -3.12
C ILE A 140 9.10 7.09 -1.82
N GLU A 141 8.70 8.31 -1.48
CA GLU A 141 7.90 8.65 -0.29
C GLU A 141 6.66 7.77 -0.14
N ARG A 142 5.93 7.52 -1.23
CA ARG A 142 4.72 6.68 -1.22
C ARG A 142 4.99 5.21 -0.95
N VAL A 143 6.16 4.70 -1.32
CA VAL A 143 6.51 3.28 -1.14
C VAL A 143 7.26 3.01 0.16
N LEU A 144 7.88 4.01 0.79
CA LEU A 144 8.57 3.87 2.08
C LEU A 144 7.72 3.16 3.14
N GLY A 145 6.41 3.44 3.16
CA GLY A 145 5.48 2.81 4.08
C GLY A 145 5.23 1.31 3.89
N ALA A 146 5.78 0.68 2.84
CA ALA A 146 5.72 -0.76 2.65
C ALA A 146 6.60 -1.54 3.65
N ILE A 147 7.61 -0.89 4.25
CA ILE A 147 8.45 -1.50 5.28
C ILE A 147 7.59 -1.99 6.45
N SER A 148 7.85 -3.21 6.92
CA SER A 148 6.94 -3.89 7.86
C SER A 148 7.49 -4.02 9.29
N GLN A 149 8.76 -3.72 9.52
CA GLN A 149 9.39 -3.82 10.83
C GLN A 149 9.03 -2.61 11.72
N PRO A 150 8.58 -2.78 12.98
CA PRO A 150 8.03 -1.70 13.81
C PRO A 150 8.96 -0.49 13.98
N GLU A 151 10.24 -0.73 14.24
CA GLU A 151 11.25 0.31 14.42
C GLU A 151 11.53 1.08 13.12
N LEU A 152 11.47 0.41 11.98
CA LEU A 152 11.65 1.03 10.67
C LEU A 152 10.41 1.83 10.25
N ILE A 153 9.21 1.35 10.61
CA ILE A 153 7.96 2.11 10.45
C ILE A 153 8.06 3.44 11.19
N GLN A 154 8.54 3.43 12.43
CA GLN A 154 8.71 4.65 13.21
C GLN A 154 9.72 5.60 12.56
N LYS A 155 10.83 5.07 12.01
CA LYS A 155 11.81 5.86 11.25
C LYS A 155 11.19 6.53 10.03
N VAL A 156 10.33 5.83 9.28
CA VAL A 156 9.60 6.40 8.13
C VAL A 156 8.62 7.50 8.57
N LEU A 157 7.91 7.30 9.69
CA LEU A 157 6.98 8.31 10.22
C LEU A 157 7.73 9.57 10.67
N THR A 158 8.86 9.42 11.37
CA THR A 158 9.71 10.57 11.73
C THR A 158 10.25 11.28 10.49
N PHE A 159 10.67 10.54 9.46
CA PHE A 159 11.08 11.12 8.19
C PHE A 159 9.96 11.95 7.53
N ALA A 160 8.69 11.52 7.63
CA ALA A 160 7.54 12.21 7.05
C ALA A 160 7.34 13.66 7.54
N LEU A 161 7.80 13.99 8.75
CA LEU A 161 7.74 15.34 9.33
C LEU A 161 9.07 16.11 9.25
N SER A 162 10.14 15.49 8.75
CA SER A 162 11.44 16.14 8.59
C SER A 162 11.45 17.17 7.45
N GLU A 163 12.45 18.04 7.44
CA GLU A 163 12.66 19.05 6.39
C GLU A 163 12.96 18.45 5.01
N GLU A 164 13.32 17.16 4.95
CA GLU A 164 13.56 16.45 3.70
C GLU A 164 12.26 16.16 2.94
N VAL A 165 11.09 16.19 3.61
CA VAL A 165 9.77 15.94 3.02
C VAL A 165 8.98 17.25 2.94
N ARG A 166 8.45 17.57 1.76
CA ARG A 166 7.64 18.78 1.59
C ARG A 166 6.34 18.66 2.40
N PRO A 167 5.85 19.75 3.02
CA PRO A 167 4.64 19.72 3.85
C PRO A 167 3.41 19.03 3.20
N GLN A 168 3.20 19.23 1.89
CA GLN A 168 2.10 18.60 1.15
C GLN A 168 2.27 17.08 0.94
N ASP A 169 3.49 16.59 0.96
CA ASP A 169 3.83 15.20 0.66
C ASP A 169 3.86 14.31 1.93
N THR A 170 3.98 14.90 3.12
CA THR A 170 3.84 14.23 4.43
C THR A 170 2.60 13.32 4.48
N VAL A 171 1.45 13.77 3.96
CA VAL A 171 0.21 13.00 3.93
C VAL A 171 0.35 11.69 3.15
N SER A 172 1.13 11.71 2.06
CA SER A 172 1.37 10.54 1.22
C SER A 172 2.27 9.51 1.93
N VAL A 173 3.28 9.96 2.67
CA VAL A 173 4.16 9.07 3.47
C VAL A 173 3.36 8.40 4.58
N ILE A 174 2.61 9.17 5.37
CA ILE A 174 1.79 8.64 6.47
C ILE A 174 0.72 7.68 5.92
N GLY A 175 0.06 8.04 4.81
CA GLY A 175 -0.90 7.17 4.14
C GLY A 175 -0.27 5.88 3.60
N GLY A 176 0.96 5.96 3.09
CA GLY A 176 1.74 4.79 2.68
C GLY A 176 1.98 3.82 3.84
N VAL A 177 2.39 4.36 5.01
CA VAL A 177 2.59 3.56 6.24
C VAL A 177 1.27 2.95 6.71
N ALA A 178 0.20 3.74 6.72
CA ALA A 178 -1.12 3.27 7.13
C ALA A 178 -1.64 2.14 6.22
N GLY A 179 -1.40 2.23 4.91
CA GLY A 179 -1.78 1.22 3.93
C GLY A 179 -0.84 0.01 3.84
N GLY A 180 0.38 0.08 4.39
CA GLY A 180 1.42 -0.94 4.19
C GLY A 180 1.25 -2.22 5.01
N SER A 181 0.67 -2.11 6.22
CA SER A 181 0.40 -3.25 7.11
C SER A 181 -0.58 -2.89 8.24
N LYS A 182 -1.10 -3.92 8.93
CA LYS A 182 -1.91 -3.74 10.16
C LYS A 182 -1.16 -2.94 11.24
N GLN A 183 0.14 -3.19 11.40
CA GLN A 183 0.96 -2.48 12.38
C GLN A 183 1.27 -1.05 11.93
N GLY A 184 1.58 -0.85 10.64
CA GLY A 184 1.74 0.46 10.04
C GLY A 184 0.50 1.33 10.23
N ARG A 185 -0.71 0.78 10.07
CA ARG A 185 -1.97 1.48 10.35
C ARG A 185 -2.07 1.98 11.78
N LYS A 186 -1.77 1.13 12.76
CA LYS A 186 -1.77 1.51 14.18
C LYS A 186 -0.72 2.58 14.46
N ALA A 187 0.49 2.43 13.91
CA ALA A 187 1.59 3.36 14.10
C ALA A 187 1.28 4.74 13.47
N ALA A 188 0.75 4.77 12.24
CA ALA A 188 0.36 5.99 11.55
C ALA A 188 -0.73 6.74 12.32
N TRP A 189 -1.77 6.05 12.79
CA TRP A 189 -2.81 6.69 13.60
C TRP A 189 -2.26 7.24 14.92
N LYS A 190 -1.44 6.46 15.63
CA LYS A 190 -0.78 6.93 16.85
C LYS A 190 0.05 8.18 16.55
N PHE A 191 0.85 8.16 15.49
CA PHE A 191 1.68 9.29 15.08
C PHE A 191 0.87 10.54 14.75
N VAL A 192 -0.26 10.40 14.06
CA VAL A 192 -1.17 11.51 13.77
C VAL A 192 -1.74 12.12 15.05
N ARG A 193 -2.15 11.28 16.02
CA ARG A 193 -2.62 11.79 17.32
C ARG A 193 -1.53 12.53 18.10
N ASP A 194 -0.35 11.93 18.18
CA ASP A 194 0.77 12.48 18.95
C ASP A 194 1.28 13.81 18.36
N ASN A 195 1.12 14.02 17.05
CA ASN A 195 1.60 15.21 16.33
C ASN A 195 0.45 16.06 15.77
N TRP A 196 -0.75 15.94 16.35
CA TRP A 196 -1.95 16.50 15.75
C TRP A 196 -1.89 18.02 15.62
N GLU A 197 -1.39 18.74 16.63
CA GLU A 197 -1.30 20.20 16.61
C GLU A 197 -0.41 20.68 15.45
N GLU A 198 0.77 20.08 15.26
CA GLU A 198 1.68 20.38 14.15
C GLU A 198 1.02 20.10 12.80
N LEU A 199 0.39 18.93 12.65
CA LEU A 199 -0.27 18.53 11.41
C LEU A 199 -1.47 19.44 11.09
N TYR A 200 -2.26 19.80 12.09
CA TYR A 200 -3.41 20.69 11.93
C TYR A 200 -2.97 22.10 11.57
N ASN A 201 -1.97 22.66 12.26
CA ASN A 201 -1.40 23.97 11.98
C ASN A 201 -0.78 24.05 10.59
N ARG A 202 -0.14 22.96 10.13
CA ARG A 202 0.45 22.86 8.79
C ARG A 202 -0.57 22.94 7.67
N TYR A 203 -1.76 22.38 7.86
CA TYR A 203 -2.79 22.32 6.80
C TYR A 203 -3.93 23.33 6.97
N GLN A 204 -4.07 23.93 8.15
CA GLN A 204 -5.04 25.00 8.48
C GLN A 204 -6.46 24.73 7.96
N GLY A 205 -6.89 23.47 8.01
CA GLY A 205 -8.22 23.08 7.55
C GLY A 205 -8.38 22.86 6.04
N GLY A 206 -7.32 22.97 5.24
CA GLY A 206 -7.36 22.67 3.80
C GLY A 206 -7.61 21.18 3.48
N PHE A 207 -7.84 20.84 2.21
CA PHE A 207 -8.17 19.47 1.75
C PHE A 207 -7.23 18.37 2.29
N LEU A 208 -5.95 18.69 2.53
CA LEU A 208 -4.96 17.74 3.02
C LEU A 208 -5.26 17.23 4.44
N ILE A 209 -5.90 18.01 5.32
CA ILE A 209 -6.24 17.52 6.67
C ILE A 209 -7.30 16.41 6.59
N SER A 210 -8.35 16.62 5.79
CA SER A 210 -9.37 15.60 5.52
C SER A 210 -8.75 14.35 4.90
N ARG A 211 -7.86 14.52 3.93
CA ARG A 211 -7.15 13.40 3.30
C ARG A 211 -6.27 12.64 4.29
N LEU A 212 -5.55 13.34 5.16
CA LEU A 212 -4.70 12.74 6.20
C LEU A 212 -5.52 11.90 7.18
N ILE A 213 -6.62 12.44 7.70
CA ILE A 213 -7.54 11.73 8.59
C ILE A 213 -7.99 10.44 7.91
N LYS A 214 -8.55 10.58 6.69
CA LYS A 214 -9.08 9.46 5.90
C LYS A 214 -8.04 8.34 5.71
N LEU A 215 -6.85 8.68 5.22
CA LEU A 215 -5.77 7.71 4.99
C LEU A 215 -5.29 7.02 6.26
N SER A 216 -5.37 7.69 7.41
CA SER A 216 -4.89 7.17 8.69
C SER A 216 -5.85 6.19 9.33
N VAL A 217 -7.16 6.33 9.10
CA VAL A 217 -8.18 5.58 9.86
C VAL A 217 -9.08 4.66 9.01
N ASP A 218 -9.23 4.88 7.70
CA ASP A 218 -10.21 4.16 6.87
C ASP A 218 -10.05 2.63 6.87
N GLY A 219 -8.84 2.12 7.06
CA GLY A 219 -8.58 0.68 7.05
C GLY A 219 -8.78 -0.03 8.38
N PHE A 220 -9.26 0.66 9.43
CA PHE A 220 -9.68 -0.02 10.66
C PHE A 220 -11.04 -0.70 10.45
N ALA A 221 -11.25 -1.80 11.18
CA ALA A 221 -12.43 -2.65 11.05
C ALA A 221 -12.88 -3.21 12.40
N ILE A 222 -12.88 -2.36 13.43
CA ILE A 222 -13.30 -2.70 14.79
C ILE A 222 -13.98 -1.51 15.45
N ASP A 223 -15.13 -1.76 16.10
CA ASP A 223 -16.00 -0.75 16.70
C ASP A 223 -15.26 0.18 17.67
N LYS A 224 -14.36 -0.39 18.49
CA LYS A 224 -13.54 0.37 19.43
C LYS A 224 -12.73 1.47 18.75
N MET A 225 -12.23 1.24 17.54
CA MET A 225 -11.48 2.26 16.80
C MET A 225 -12.37 3.40 16.31
N ALA A 226 -13.62 3.12 15.93
CA ALA A 226 -14.57 4.18 15.58
C ALA A 226 -14.86 5.09 16.79
N SER A 227 -15.05 4.49 17.97
CA SER A 227 -15.22 5.25 19.23
C SER A 227 -13.96 6.08 19.56
N GLU A 228 -12.77 5.49 19.43
CA GLU A 228 -11.51 6.17 19.69
C GLU A 228 -11.30 7.37 18.77
N VAL A 229 -11.54 7.21 17.46
CA VAL A 229 -11.45 8.29 16.47
C VAL A 229 -12.44 9.41 16.81
N LYS A 230 -13.69 9.05 17.14
CA LYS A 230 -14.71 10.03 17.53
C LYS A 230 -14.28 10.85 18.76
N VAL A 231 -13.89 10.19 19.85
CA VAL A 231 -13.46 10.84 21.10
C VAL A 231 -12.23 11.73 20.88
N PHE A 232 -11.31 11.29 20.03
CA PHE A 232 -10.14 12.10 19.69
C PHE A 232 -10.54 13.43 19.05
N PHE A 233 -11.46 13.42 18.07
CA PHE A 233 -11.90 14.65 17.39
C PHE A 233 -12.93 15.47 18.16
N GLU A 234 -13.57 14.93 19.20
CA GLU A 234 -14.32 15.71 20.19
C GLU A 234 -13.40 16.63 21.01
N SER A 235 -12.20 16.13 21.37
CA SER A 235 -11.18 16.90 22.10
C SER A 235 -10.25 17.71 21.19
N HIS A 236 -10.16 17.36 19.90
CA HIS A 236 -9.33 18.04 18.91
C HIS A 236 -10.16 18.41 17.67
N PRO A 237 -11.02 19.45 17.77
CA PRO A 237 -11.94 19.79 16.69
C PRO A 237 -11.20 20.10 15.38
N ALA A 238 -11.70 19.53 14.28
CA ALA A 238 -11.26 19.83 12.92
C ALA A 238 -12.47 20.23 12.06
N PRO A 239 -13.01 21.46 12.19
CA PRO A 239 -14.29 21.83 11.59
C PRO A 239 -14.36 21.60 10.08
N SER A 240 -13.26 21.81 9.35
CA SER A 240 -13.19 21.59 7.91
C SER A 240 -13.19 20.12 7.48
N ALA A 241 -12.98 19.20 8.42
CA ALA A 241 -12.96 17.76 8.20
C ALA A 241 -14.07 17.02 8.93
N GLU A 242 -15.05 17.72 9.54
CA GLU A 242 -16.12 17.11 10.34
C GLU A 242 -16.86 16.01 9.56
N ARG A 243 -17.27 16.31 8.31
CA ARG A 243 -17.90 15.31 7.42
C ARG A 243 -16.98 14.12 7.18
N THR A 244 -15.69 14.35 6.93
CA THR A 244 -14.72 13.28 6.70
C THR A 244 -14.59 12.39 7.94
N ILE A 245 -14.54 12.98 9.13
CA ILE A 245 -14.46 12.26 10.40
C ILE A 245 -15.69 11.38 10.61
N GLN A 246 -16.89 11.91 10.34
CA GLN A 246 -18.14 11.15 10.42
C GLN A 246 -18.12 9.97 9.46
N GLN A 247 -17.75 10.20 8.19
CA GLN A 247 -17.65 9.15 7.16
C GLN A 247 -16.61 8.08 7.54
N CYS A 248 -15.47 8.49 8.09
CA CYS A 248 -14.45 7.56 8.56
C CYS A 248 -14.97 6.68 9.70
N CYS A 249 -15.67 7.25 10.68
CA CYS A 249 -16.26 6.48 11.78
C CYS A 249 -17.30 5.47 11.26
N GLU A 250 -18.17 5.90 10.35
CA GLU A 250 -19.15 5.03 9.70
C GLU A 250 -18.46 3.91 8.91
N ASN A 251 -17.43 4.23 8.13
CA ASN A 251 -16.68 3.24 7.34
C ASN A 251 -16.01 2.18 8.23
N ILE A 252 -15.45 2.57 9.39
CA ILE A 252 -14.86 1.62 10.34
C ILE A 252 -15.93 0.63 10.86
N LEU A 253 -17.14 1.12 11.15
CA LEU A 253 -18.26 0.28 11.59
C LEU A 253 -18.75 -0.64 10.45
N LEU A 254 -18.85 -0.12 9.22
CA LEU A 254 -19.19 -0.91 8.04
C LEU A 254 -18.16 -2.02 7.79
N ASN A 255 -16.87 -1.72 7.91
CA ASN A 255 -15.80 -2.70 7.80
C ASN A 255 -15.90 -3.78 8.88
N ALA A 256 -16.18 -3.40 10.13
CA ALA A 256 -16.36 -4.35 11.24
C ALA A 256 -17.57 -5.26 11.01
N ALA A 257 -18.69 -4.69 10.56
CA ALA A 257 -19.90 -5.44 10.21
C ALA A 257 -19.67 -6.39 9.04
N TRP A 258 -18.93 -5.95 8.02
CA TRP A 258 -18.54 -6.78 6.87
C TRP A 258 -17.71 -7.99 7.32
N LEU A 259 -16.68 -7.78 8.15
CA LEU A 259 -15.87 -8.88 8.68
C LEU A 259 -16.72 -9.87 9.47
N LYS A 260 -17.62 -9.39 10.33
CA LYS A 260 -18.51 -10.26 11.10
C LYS A 260 -19.44 -11.10 10.22
N ARG A 261 -19.90 -10.55 9.09
CA ARG A 261 -20.85 -11.20 8.19
C ARG A 261 -20.19 -12.14 7.19
N ASP A 262 -19.10 -11.70 6.56
CA ASP A 262 -18.59 -12.31 5.33
C ASP A 262 -17.23 -12.99 5.48
N ALA A 263 -16.47 -12.72 6.55
CA ALA A 263 -15.09 -13.22 6.67
C ALA A 263 -15.02 -14.75 6.60
N GLU A 264 -15.93 -15.47 7.27
CA GLU A 264 -15.94 -16.94 7.27
C GLU A 264 -16.28 -17.50 5.88
N ASN A 265 -17.27 -16.93 5.18
CA ASN A 265 -17.60 -17.36 3.82
C ASN A 265 -16.43 -17.16 2.86
N VAL A 266 -15.71 -16.04 3.00
CA VAL A 266 -14.50 -15.77 2.20
C VAL A 266 -13.39 -16.74 2.56
N HIS A 267 -13.19 -17.05 3.84
CA HIS A 267 -12.20 -18.04 4.27
C HIS A 267 -12.48 -19.42 3.65
N GLN A 268 -13.73 -19.89 3.71
CA GLN A 268 -14.13 -21.17 3.10
C GLN A 268 -13.89 -21.18 1.58
N TYR A 269 -14.22 -20.09 0.88
CA TYR A 269 -13.94 -19.97 -0.55
C TYR A 269 -12.43 -20.08 -0.85
N LEU A 270 -11.59 -19.38 -0.09
CA LEU A 270 -10.12 -19.41 -0.27
C LEU A 270 -9.55 -20.83 -0.02
N LEU A 271 -10.07 -21.55 0.97
CA LEU A 271 -9.67 -22.93 1.27
C LEU A 271 -10.09 -23.91 0.18
N GLN A 272 -11.35 -23.84 -0.29
CA GLN A 272 -11.87 -24.72 -1.35
C GLN A 272 -11.11 -24.55 -2.66
N ARG A 273 -10.77 -23.30 -3.00
CA ARG A 273 -9.95 -23.01 -4.17
C ARG A 273 -8.57 -23.62 -4.07
N LYS A 274 -7.90 -23.54 -2.91
CA LYS A 274 -6.57 -24.15 -2.70
C LYS A 274 -6.59 -25.67 -2.92
N ALA A 275 -7.70 -26.33 -2.64
CA ALA A 275 -7.87 -27.77 -2.84
C ALA A 275 -8.13 -28.17 -4.31
N SER A 276 -8.53 -27.23 -5.17
CA SER A 276 -8.80 -27.48 -6.57
C SER A 276 -7.55 -27.12 -7.39
N PRO A 277 -6.86 -28.08 -8.04
CA PRO A 277 -5.79 -27.75 -8.97
C PRO A 277 -6.37 -26.86 -10.05
N THR A 278 -5.79 -25.68 -10.26
CA THR A 278 -6.15 -24.77 -11.35
C THR A 278 -6.15 -25.58 -12.64
N ALA A 279 -7.32 -25.83 -13.22
CA ALA A 279 -7.43 -26.51 -14.50
C ALA A 279 -6.71 -25.64 -15.54
N VAL A 280 -5.68 -26.23 -16.14
CA VAL A 280 -4.78 -25.65 -17.14
C VAL A 280 -5.55 -25.27 -18.40
#